data_AF-A0A544W5W3-F1
#
_entry.id   AF-A0A544W5W3-F1
#
_cell.length_a   1.000
_cell.length_b   1.000
_cell.length_c   1.000
_cell.angle_alpha   90.00
_cell.angle_beta   90.00
_cell.angle_gamma   90.00
#
_symmetry.space_group_name_H-M   'P 1'
#
loop_
_entity.id
_entity.type
_entity.pdbx_description
1 polymer ?
#
loop_
_entity_poly.entity_id
_entity_poly.type
_entity_poly.pdbx_seq_one_letter_code
_entity_poly.pdbx_strand_id
1 'polypeptide(L)'
;MTIMWWRNAISQIIYCLRYVSTLDGRTAFEMSEAIVARRCLEDGPETYLEAIEAALTHGGKLDTIATPHSDAAIRSFVSALATELRRIHTWPLPPMVRLRLDQWEQLIGAAQPIGRIELRQLEVSKRLGFEFVETGTHQPRLLLHLENGMVVGLVASLNISDSGVAVFVSGNAGARPIAEEIHRITGLGQTDLTVFARSSARPWLAKDALQTQQRRLMPDLTSPSSGVERWSPGQLERHRVVIDDEGRFRTIDGGVLDTRMATASWRPNAELALFILDPHGNFYVSLRRVVSRVHHSTLSGGGPVAAAGELRVRDGHLLALTDHSGHYPPTRSSNQILIDELQRQGVTTTDVLVDFAATE
;
A
#
# COMPACT_ATOMS: atom_id res chain seq x y z
N MET A 1 -26.61 5.77 19.15
CA MET A 1 -25.60 4.83 19.68
C MET A 1 -24.29 5.09 18.94
N THR A 2 -23.58 6.13 19.39
CA THR A 2 -22.37 6.69 18.78
C THR A 2 -21.18 5.82 19.17
N ILE A 3 -21.11 4.61 18.62
CA ILE A 3 -20.04 3.67 18.91
C ILE A 3 -18.73 4.32 18.45
N MET A 4 -17.90 4.69 19.43
CA MET A 4 -16.44 4.95 19.48
C MET A 4 -15.60 4.83 18.18
N TRP A 5 -16.08 5.34 17.05
CA TRP A 5 -15.44 5.22 15.74
C TRP A 5 -14.05 5.89 15.72
N TRP A 6 -13.92 7.00 16.44
CA TRP A 6 -12.66 7.72 16.61
C TRP A 6 -11.58 6.84 17.26
N ARG A 7 -11.94 5.87 18.10
CA ARG A 7 -10.96 4.97 18.74
C ARG A 7 -10.21 4.14 17.72
N ASN A 8 -10.86 3.75 16.62
CA ASN A 8 -10.19 2.98 15.57
C ASN A 8 -9.11 3.85 14.89
N ALA A 9 -9.48 5.03 14.42
CA ALA A 9 -8.55 5.96 13.78
C ALA A 9 -7.40 6.38 14.72
N ILE A 10 -7.69 6.66 16.01
CA ILE A 10 -6.64 6.95 17.00
C ILE A 10 -5.74 5.73 17.24
N SER A 11 -6.29 4.51 17.28
CA SER A 11 -5.48 3.29 17.39
C SER A 11 -4.52 3.13 16.21
N GLN A 12 -4.96 3.44 14.99
CA GLN A 12 -4.09 3.39 13.81
C GLN A 12 -2.94 4.41 13.92
N ILE A 13 -3.23 5.63 14.37
CA ILE A 13 -2.20 6.65 14.63
C ILE A 13 -1.20 6.17 15.69
N ILE A 14 -1.68 5.68 16.83
CA ILE A 14 -0.81 5.20 17.92
C ILE A 14 0.03 4.00 17.47
N TYR A 15 -0.54 3.15 16.62
CA TYR A 15 0.17 1.98 16.09
C TYR A 15 1.40 2.41 15.27
N CYS A 16 1.30 3.48 14.50
CA CYS A 16 2.43 4.08 13.77
C CYS A 16 3.54 4.61 14.71
N LEU A 17 3.21 4.96 15.96
CA LEU A 17 4.14 5.57 16.93
C LEU A 17 4.92 4.55 17.77
N ARG A 18 4.65 3.25 17.65
CA ARG A 18 5.23 2.19 18.51
C ARG A 18 6.76 2.21 18.54
N TYR A 19 7.39 2.44 17.40
CA TYR A 19 8.86 2.46 17.24
C TYR A 19 9.40 3.90 17.10
N VAL A 20 8.63 4.89 17.55
CA VAL A 20 9.03 6.30 17.58
C VAL A 20 9.47 6.65 18.99
N SER A 21 10.69 7.12 19.16
CA SER A 21 11.23 7.50 20.47
C SER A 21 10.70 8.85 20.97
N THR A 22 10.42 9.79 20.05
CA THR A 22 10.10 11.18 20.40
C THR A 22 8.89 11.69 19.62
N LEU A 23 7.89 12.16 20.36
CA LEU A 23 6.66 12.75 19.80
C LEU A 23 6.76 14.28 19.82
N ASP A 24 7.42 14.85 18.81
CA ASP A 24 7.59 16.29 18.64
C ASP A 24 6.77 16.84 17.45
N GLY A 25 6.90 18.15 17.20
CA GLY A 25 6.22 18.82 16.09
C GLY A 25 6.68 18.32 14.71
N ARG A 26 7.92 17.83 14.58
CA ARG A 26 8.42 17.26 13.34
C ARG A 26 7.73 15.93 13.04
N THR A 27 7.63 15.04 14.03
CA THR A 27 6.90 13.78 13.91
C THR A 27 5.44 14.04 13.51
N ALA A 28 4.80 15.07 14.08
CA ALA A 28 3.42 15.44 13.73
C ALA A 28 3.30 15.94 12.28
N PHE A 29 4.22 16.80 11.84
CA PHE A 29 4.29 17.26 10.45
C PHE A 29 4.49 16.10 9.47
N GLU A 30 5.47 15.22 9.72
CA GLU A 30 5.75 14.07 8.86
C GLU A 30 4.55 13.10 8.78
N MET A 31 3.85 12.89 9.89
CA MET A 31 2.62 12.09 9.89
C MET A 31 1.47 12.78 9.14
N SER A 32 1.36 14.11 9.19
CA SER A 32 0.34 14.85 8.43
C SER A 32 0.53 14.67 6.92
N GLU A 33 1.78 14.74 6.44
CA GLU A 33 2.14 14.48 5.05
C GLU A 33 1.80 13.03 4.66
N ALA A 34 2.06 12.07 5.55
CA ALA A 34 1.72 10.67 5.34
C ALA A 34 0.21 10.44 5.22
N ILE A 35 -0.60 11.08 6.08
CA ILE A 35 -2.06 11.00 6.05
C ILE A 35 -2.62 11.61 4.76
N VAL A 36 -2.12 12.79 4.35
CA VAL A 36 -2.57 13.46 3.11
C VAL A 36 -2.20 12.63 1.88
N ALA A 37 -0.98 12.09 1.85
CA ALA A 37 -0.53 11.19 0.79
C ALA A 37 -1.16 9.79 0.87
N ARG A 38 -1.99 9.51 1.90
CA ARG A 38 -2.58 8.20 2.20
C ARG A 38 -1.55 7.06 2.24
N ARG A 39 -0.35 7.36 2.76
CA ARG A 39 0.69 6.35 3.06
C ARG A 39 0.25 5.58 4.29
N CYS A 40 -0.11 4.31 4.13
CA CYS A 40 -0.54 3.37 5.17
C CYS A 40 -1.76 3.78 6.05
N LEU A 41 -2.14 5.06 6.10
CA LEU A 41 -3.34 5.62 6.72
C LEU A 41 -4.30 6.03 5.60
N GLU A 42 -5.04 5.05 5.07
CA GLU A 42 -5.75 5.19 3.78
C GLU A 42 -7.13 5.87 3.87
N ASP A 43 -7.69 6.00 5.08
CA ASP A 43 -9.01 6.61 5.31
C ASP A 43 -9.02 8.11 4.94
N GLY A 44 -7.84 8.74 4.86
CA GLY A 44 -7.64 10.11 4.36
C GLY A 44 -7.76 11.20 5.44
N PRO A 45 -7.28 12.43 5.12
CA PRO A 45 -7.03 13.48 6.12
C PRO A 45 -8.29 13.96 6.85
N GLU A 46 -9.42 14.02 6.18
CA GLU A 46 -10.68 14.47 6.80
C GLU A 46 -11.13 13.50 7.89
N THR A 47 -11.14 12.20 7.60
CA THR A 47 -11.51 11.17 8.57
C THR A 47 -10.61 11.16 9.80
N TYR A 48 -9.29 11.31 9.63
CA TYR A 48 -8.38 11.39 10.78
C TYR A 48 -8.53 12.70 11.55
N LEU A 49 -8.74 13.84 10.88
CA LEU A 49 -8.95 15.12 11.56
C LEU A 49 -10.21 15.08 12.44
N GLU A 50 -11.34 14.64 11.88
CA GLU A 50 -12.60 14.52 12.62
C GLU A 50 -12.45 13.56 13.81
N ALA A 51 -11.73 12.44 13.64
CA ALA A 51 -11.47 11.48 14.71
C ALA A 51 -10.63 12.09 15.84
N ILE A 52 -9.58 12.85 15.49
CA ILE A 52 -8.74 13.53 16.47
C ILE A 52 -9.56 14.56 17.25
N GLU A 53 -10.39 15.35 16.59
CA GLU A 53 -11.24 16.36 17.24
C GLU A 53 -12.27 15.71 18.19
N ALA A 54 -12.90 14.62 17.76
CA ALA A 54 -13.81 13.84 18.60
C ALA A 54 -13.10 13.25 19.82
N ALA A 55 -11.90 12.69 19.63
CA ALA A 55 -11.08 12.11 20.70
C ALA A 55 -10.65 13.16 21.74
N LEU A 56 -10.20 14.33 21.27
CA LEU A 56 -9.79 15.44 22.14
C LEU A 56 -10.96 15.98 22.97
N THR A 57 -12.15 16.09 22.36
CA THR A 57 -13.39 16.55 23.01
C THR A 57 -13.92 15.56 24.05
N HIS A 58 -13.79 14.26 23.80
CA HIS A 58 -14.27 13.23 24.72
C HIS A 58 -13.59 13.26 26.10
N GLY A 59 -12.36 13.75 26.19
CA GLY A 59 -11.64 13.93 27.46
C GLY A 59 -11.14 12.64 28.14
N GLY A 60 -11.59 11.47 27.70
CA GLY A 60 -11.11 10.17 28.18
C GLY A 60 -9.70 9.82 27.70
N LYS A 61 -9.18 8.67 28.19
CA LYS A 61 -7.89 8.13 27.78
C LYS A 61 -7.85 7.79 26.28
N LEU A 62 -6.73 8.15 25.66
CA LEU A 62 -6.41 7.96 24.25
C LEU A 62 -5.49 6.78 23.98
N ASP A 63 -4.86 6.17 24.99
CA ASP A 63 -4.03 4.95 24.91
C ASP A 63 -4.85 3.69 24.53
N THR A 64 -5.50 3.73 23.36
CA THR A 64 -6.42 2.69 22.89
C THR A 64 -5.75 1.35 22.61
N ILE A 65 -4.42 1.33 22.48
CA ILE A 65 -3.57 0.16 22.30
C ILE A 65 -2.27 0.32 23.09
N ALA A 66 -1.55 -0.78 23.31
CA ALA A 66 -0.25 -0.76 23.97
C ALA A 66 0.77 0.11 23.20
N THR A 67 1.44 1.01 23.93
CA THR A 67 2.33 2.04 23.41
C THR A 67 3.36 2.43 24.47
N PRO A 68 4.61 2.78 24.09
CA PRO A 68 5.61 3.27 25.04
C PRO A 68 5.36 4.70 25.51
N HIS A 69 4.40 5.40 24.91
CA HIS A 69 4.12 6.82 25.15
C HIS A 69 3.04 7.02 26.22
N SER A 70 3.18 8.05 27.04
CA SER A 70 2.15 8.43 28.00
C SER A 70 0.91 9.01 27.31
N ASP A 71 -0.26 8.91 27.94
CA ASP A 71 -1.51 9.50 27.44
C ASP A 71 -1.38 11.02 27.19
N ALA A 72 -0.68 11.72 28.08
CA ALA A 72 -0.41 13.16 27.94
C ALA A 72 0.46 13.48 26.71
N ALA A 73 1.48 12.65 26.43
CA ALA A 73 2.32 12.80 25.24
C ALA A 73 1.51 12.53 23.96
N ILE A 74 0.68 11.47 23.95
CA ILE A 74 -0.22 11.15 22.84
C ILE A 74 -1.20 12.30 22.59
N ARG A 75 -1.83 12.84 23.63
CA ARG A 75 -2.77 13.96 23.53
C ARG A 75 -2.11 15.20 22.95
N SER A 76 -0.90 15.53 23.40
CA SER A 76 -0.11 16.65 22.86
C SER A 76 0.23 16.43 21.39
N PHE A 77 0.63 15.20 21.04
CA PHE A 77 0.97 14.80 19.68
C PHE A 77 -0.23 14.92 18.72
N VAL A 78 -1.37 14.30 19.05
CA VAL A 78 -2.56 14.35 18.17
C VAL A 78 -3.10 15.78 18.05
N SER A 79 -2.96 16.61 19.08
CA SER A 79 -3.28 18.04 18.99
C SER A 79 -2.37 18.77 18.00
N ALA A 80 -1.07 18.50 17.99
CA ALA A 80 -0.13 19.06 17.01
C ALA A 80 -0.44 18.54 15.59
N LEU A 81 -0.75 17.26 15.46
CA LEU A 81 -1.14 16.65 14.18
C LEU A 81 -2.40 17.29 13.59
N ALA A 82 -3.43 17.56 14.42
CA ALA A 82 -4.62 18.28 13.97
C ALA A 82 -4.29 19.71 13.48
N THR A 83 -3.39 20.41 14.16
CA THR A 83 -2.91 21.73 13.72
C THR A 83 -2.26 21.65 12.35
N GLU A 84 -1.38 20.67 12.11
CA GLU A 84 -0.73 20.48 10.81
C GLU A 84 -1.75 20.13 9.72
N LEU A 85 -2.68 19.21 9.98
CA LEU A 85 -3.73 18.84 9.01
C LEU A 85 -4.59 20.06 8.61
N ARG A 86 -4.99 20.90 9.57
CA ARG A 86 -5.74 22.14 9.28
C ARG A 86 -4.91 23.16 8.50
N ARG A 87 -3.61 23.24 8.77
CA ARG A 87 -2.70 24.16 8.05
C ARG A 87 -2.71 23.90 6.54
N ILE A 88 -2.89 22.64 6.12
CA ILE A 88 -2.89 22.21 4.72
C ILE A 88 -4.28 21.78 4.21
N HIS A 89 -5.38 22.25 4.84
CA HIS A 89 -6.76 21.79 4.64
C HIS A 89 -7.28 21.71 3.19
N THR A 90 -6.66 22.40 2.23
CA THR A 90 -6.86 22.13 0.80
C THR A 90 -6.11 20.87 0.39
N TRP A 91 -6.44 19.74 1.03
CA TRP A 91 -5.76 18.48 0.78
C TRP A 91 -5.98 18.05 -0.67
N PRO A 92 -4.91 17.92 -1.48
CA PRO A 92 -5.06 17.46 -2.85
C PRO A 92 -5.62 16.04 -2.86
N LEU A 93 -6.45 15.71 -3.86
CA LEU A 93 -6.79 14.32 -4.10
C LEU A 93 -5.52 13.57 -4.51
N PRO A 94 -5.32 12.34 -4.03
CA PRO A 94 -4.25 11.49 -4.55
C PRO A 94 -4.39 11.34 -6.08
N PRO A 95 -3.27 11.22 -6.82
CA PRO A 95 -3.29 11.07 -8.28
C PRO A 95 -4.11 9.86 -8.75
N MET A 96 -4.20 8.85 -7.89
CA MET A 96 -5.01 7.65 -8.08
C MET A 96 -5.61 7.19 -6.74
N VAL A 97 -6.83 6.67 -6.79
CA VAL A 97 -7.50 6.03 -5.66
C VAL A 97 -8.03 4.68 -6.12
N ARG A 98 -7.82 3.64 -5.31
CA ARG A 98 -8.38 2.31 -5.58
C ARG A 98 -9.90 2.30 -5.34
N LEU A 99 -10.63 1.67 -6.25
CA LEU A 99 -12.07 1.40 -6.13
C LEU A 99 -12.32 -0.07 -5.80
N ARG A 100 -13.52 -0.34 -5.26
CA ARG A 100 -13.96 -1.71 -4.95
C ARG A 100 -14.25 -2.49 -6.24
N LEU A 101 -13.80 -3.75 -6.27
CA LEU A 101 -14.00 -4.61 -7.45
C LEU A 101 -15.45 -5.04 -7.68
N ASP A 102 -16.33 -4.98 -6.66
CA ASP A 102 -17.76 -5.24 -6.82
C ASP A 102 -18.45 -4.20 -7.74
N GLN A 103 -17.82 -3.04 -7.96
CA GLN A 103 -18.26 -2.02 -8.91
C GLN A 103 -17.82 -2.30 -10.37
N TRP A 104 -17.05 -3.37 -10.61
CA TRP A 104 -16.49 -3.67 -11.94
C TRP A 104 -17.55 -3.77 -13.03
N GLU A 105 -18.60 -4.56 -12.81
CA GLU A 105 -19.64 -4.79 -13.84
C GLU A 105 -20.37 -3.48 -14.19
N GLN A 106 -20.65 -2.64 -13.19
CA GLN A 106 -21.29 -1.35 -13.39
C GLN A 106 -20.41 -0.35 -14.15
N LEU A 107 -19.10 -0.32 -13.86
CA LEU A 107 -18.20 0.73 -14.36
C LEU A 107 -17.48 0.31 -15.65
N ILE A 108 -17.15 -0.97 -15.79
CA ILE A 108 -16.28 -1.53 -16.83
C ILE A 108 -16.95 -2.68 -17.62
N GLY A 109 -17.94 -3.39 -17.07
CA GLY A 109 -18.41 -4.70 -17.59
C GLY A 109 -18.72 -4.78 -19.10
N ALA A 110 -19.18 -3.69 -19.72
CA ALA A 110 -19.48 -3.63 -21.16
C ALA A 110 -18.33 -3.08 -22.03
N ALA A 111 -17.23 -2.63 -21.43
CA ALA A 111 -16.12 -1.98 -22.12
C ALA A 111 -15.18 -3.00 -22.77
N GLN A 112 -14.65 -2.65 -23.94
CA GLN A 112 -13.54 -3.35 -24.57
C GLN A 112 -12.21 -2.77 -24.06
N PRO A 113 -11.13 -3.56 -24.02
CA PRO A 113 -9.83 -3.03 -23.67
C PRO A 113 -9.41 -1.97 -24.69
N ILE A 114 -8.82 -0.88 -24.20
CA ILE A 114 -8.31 0.22 -25.02
C ILE A 114 -6.81 0.08 -25.32
N GLY A 115 -6.17 -0.88 -24.67
CA GLY A 115 -4.74 -1.13 -24.81
C GLY A 115 -4.26 -2.22 -23.85
N ARG A 116 -2.94 -2.45 -23.88
CA ARG A 116 -2.24 -3.45 -23.09
C ARG A 116 -0.92 -2.89 -22.58
N ILE A 117 -0.68 -3.03 -21.28
CA ILE A 117 0.63 -2.75 -20.68
C ILE A 117 1.48 -4.01 -20.87
N GLU A 118 2.63 -3.92 -21.55
CA GLU A 118 3.47 -5.07 -21.92
C GLU A 118 4.39 -5.55 -20.79
N LEU A 119 3.93 -5.39 -19.56
CA LEU A 119 4.66 -5.78 -18.35
C LEU A 119 3.89 -6.87 -17.59
N ARG A 120 4.60 -7.56 -16.71
CA ARG A 120 4.01 -8.55 -15.79
C ARG A 120 3.20 -7.88 -14.70
N GLN A 121 2.25 -8.64 -14.15
CA GLN A 121 1.33 -8.17 -13.11
C GLN A 121 2.05 -7.52 -11.91
N LEU A 122 3.11 -8.16 -11.40
CA LEU A 122 3.83 -7.66 -10.22
C LEU A 122 4.59 -6.37 -10.55
N GLU A 123 5.12 -6.23 -11.77
CA GLU A 123 5.80 -5.01 -12.21
C GLU A 123 4.84 -3.81 -12.33
N VAL A 124 3.63 -4.06 -12.83
CA VAL A 124 2.56 -3.05 -12.87
C VAL A 124 2.12 -2.67 -11.45
N SER A 125 1.99 -3.66 -10.56
CA SER A 125 1.60 -3.42 -9.16
C SER A 125 2.63 -2.57 -8.42
N LYS A 126 3.92 -2.85 -8.63
CA LYS A 126 5.05 -2.06 -8.07
C LYS A 126 5.01 -0.60 -8.50
N ARG A 127 4.75 -0.33 -9.78
CA ARG A 127 4.68 1.05 -10.32
C ARG A 127 3.44 1.81 -9.89
N LEU A 128 2.32 1.10 -9.68
CA LEU A 128 1.06 1.70 -9.25
C LEU A 128 0.94 1.85 -7.74
N GLY A 129 1.70 1.09 -6.95
CA GLY A 129 1.50 0.99 -5.50
C GLY A 129 0.20 0.28 -5.11
N PHE A 130 -0.44 -0.42 -6.05
CA PHE A 130 -1.69 -1.16 -5.84
C PHE A 130 -1.59 -2.60 -6.34
N GLU A 131 -2.13 -3.52 -5.55
CA GLU A 131 -2.16 -4.94 -5.89
C GLU A 131 -3.44 -5.32 -6.65
N PHE A 132 -3.29 -6.18 -7.65
CA PHE A 132 -4.43 -6.86 -8.26
C PHE A 132 -5.05 -7.86 -7.29
N VAL A 133 -6.37 -7.92 -7.27
CA VAL A 133 -7.13 -8.86 -6.44
C VAL A 133 -7.78 -9.91 -7.31
N GLU A 134 -7.72 -11.15 -6.84
CA GLU A 134 -8.42 -12.28 -7.43
C GLU A 134 -9.79 -12.42 -6.80
N THR A 135 -10.80 -12.65 -7.64
CA THR A 135 -12.17 -12.93 -7.19
C THR A 135 -12.64 -14.23 -7.84
N GLY A 136 -12.62 -15.33 -7.09
CA GLY A 136 -13.04 -16.64 -7.59
C GLY A 136 -12.14 -17.15 -8.72
N THR A 137 -12.75 -17.55 -9.85
CA THR A 137 -12.03 -18.04 -11.05
C THR A 137 -11.70 -16.95 -12.07
N HIS A 138 -12.00 -15.69 -11.75
CA HIS A 138 -11.73 -14.58 -12.66
C HIS A 138 -10.25 -14.19 -12.62
N GLN A 139 -9.75 -13.72 -13.77
CA GLN A 139 -8.44 -13.10 -13.90
C GLN A 139 -8.23 -11.99 -12.83
N PRO A 140 -7.01 -11.80 -12.30
CA PRO A 140 -6.73 -10.76 -11.32
C PRO A 140 -7.07 -9.37 -11.86
N ARG A 141 -7.78 -8.55 -11.06
CA ARG A 141 -8.25 -7.23 -11.47
C ARG A 141 -7.82 -6.12 -10.51
N LEU A 142 -7.72 -4.91 -11.05
CA LEU A 142 -7.54 -3.68 -10.29
C LEU A 142 -8.44 -2.60 -10.88
N LEU A 143 -9.08 -1.79 -10.03
CA LEU A 143 -9.96 -0.70 -10.44
C LEU A 143 -9.50 0.58 -9.77
N LEU A 144 -9.25 1.62 -10.57
CA LEU A 144 -8.65 2.89 -10.14
C LEU A 144 -9.50 4.06 -10.59
N HIS A 145 -9.63 5.07 -9.74
CA HIS A 145 -10.12 6.39 -10.07
C HIS A 145 -8.95 7.36 -10.11
N LEU A 146 -8.79 8.06 -11.22
CA LEU A 146 -7.70 9.02 -11.44
C LEU A 146 -8.12 10.44 -11.02
N GLU A 147 -7.15 11.31 -10.74
CA GLU A 147 -7.37 12.71 -10.34
C GLU A 147 -8.27 13.48 -11.33
N ASN A 148 -8.15 13.20 -12.63
CA ASN A 148 -8.96 13.82 -13.67
C ASN A 148 -10.41 13.27 -13.78
N GLY A 149 -10.80 12.35 -12.89
CA GLY A 149 -12.15 11.78 -12.81
C GLY A 149 -12.37 10.54 -13.68
N MET A 150 -11.36 10.03 -14.38
CA MET A 150 -11.45 8.79 -15.16
C MET A 150 -11.40 7.55 -14.25
N VAL A 151 -12.17 6.53 -14.62
CA VAL A 151 -12.10 5.21 -13.99
C VAL A 151 -11.40 4.23 -14.93
N VAL A 152 -10.30 3.65 -14.47
CA VAL A 152 -9.47 2.69 -15.21
C VAL A 152 -9.59 1.31 -14.56
N GLY A 153 -9.93 0.31 -15.37
CA GLY A 153 -9.88 -1.10 -15.00
C GLY A 153 -8.65 -1.76 -15.60
N LEU A 154 -7.96 -2.60 -14.82
CA LEU A 154 -6.81 -3.37 -15.26
C LEU A 154 -7.10 -4.86 -15.03
N VAL A 155 -6.77 -5.70 -16.01
CA VAL A 155 -6.92 -7.16 -15.93
C VAL A 155 -5.59 -7.82 -16.32
N ALA A 156 -5.06 -8.67 -15.44
CA ALA A 156 -3.81 -9.39 -15.65
C ALA A 156 -4.06 -10.88 -15.97
N SER A 157 -3.01 -11.59 -16.43
CA SER A 157 -3.06 -13.05 -16.55
C SER A 157 -3.17 -13.71 -15.17
N LEU A 158 -3.71 -14.93 -15.13
CA LEU A 158 -3.65 -15.79 -13.93
C LEU A 158 -2.22 -16.31 -13.68
N ASN A 159 -1.43 -16.46 -14.74
CA ASN A 159 -0.02 -16.81 -14.62
C ASN A 159 0.79 -15.53 -14.44
N ILE A 160 1.39 -15.38 -13.27
CA ILE A 160 2.11 -14.17 -12.84
C ILE A 160 3.33 -13.85 -13.69
N SER A 161 3.88 -14.86 -14.37
CA SER A 161 5.04 -14.73 -15.25
C SER A 161 4.68 -14.20 -16.64
N ASP A 162 3.40 -14.26 -17.02
CA ASP A 162 2.94 -13.73 -18.30
C ASP A 162 2.99 -12.20 -18.27
N SER A 163 3.53 -11.62 -19.33
CA SER A 163 3.45 -10.17 -19.56
C SER A 163 2.13 -9.83 -20.24
N GLY A 164 1.59 -8.65 -19.96
CA GLY A 164 0.34 -8.18 -20.57
C GLY A 164 -0.75 -7.93 -19.55
N VAL A 165 -1.01 -6.65 -19.27
CA VAL A 165 -2.17 -6.20 -18.50
C VAL A 165 -3.11 -5.43 -19.41
N ALA A 166 -4.32 -5.95 -19.61
CA ALA A 166 -5.33 -5.29 -20.41
C ALA A 166 -5.88 -4.07 -19.67
N VAL A 167 -6.01 -2.94 -20.37
CA VAL A 167 -6.46 -1.66 -19.84
C VAL A 167 -7.87 -1.35 -20.34
N PHE A 168 -8.78 -1.06 -19.43
CA PHE A 168 -10.17 -0.71 -19.66
C PHE A 168 -10.46 0.67 -19.08
N VAL A 169 -11.43 1.38 -19.65
CA VAL A 169 -11.85 2.69 -19.13
C VAL A 169 -13.37 2.79 -19.15
N SER A 170 -13.93 3.38 -18.11
CA SER A 170 -15.36 3.65 -18.04
C SER A 170 -15.76 4.74 -19.04
N GLY A 171 -16.84 4.50 -19.80
CA GLY A 171 -17.40 5.46 -20.74
C GLY A 171 -16.67 5.53 -22.09
N ASN A 172 -16.87 6.64 -22.82
CA ASN A 172 -16.43 6.81 -24.21
C ASN A 172 -15.21 7.73 -24.34
N ALA A 173 -14.27 7.64 -23.40
CA ALA A 173 -13.01 8.37 -23.47
C ALA A 173 -12.10 7.79 -24.58
N GLY A 174 -11.37 8.67 -25.28
CA GLY A 174 -10.41 8.29 -26.32
C GLY A 174 -9.15 7.67 -25.71
N ALA A 175 -8.61 6.63 -26.34
CA ALA A 175 -7.52 5.82 -25.76
C ALA A 175 -6.20 6.59 -25.53
N ARG A 176 -5.94 7.66 -26.30
CA ARG A 176 -4.69 8.42 -26.26
C ARG A 176 -4.54 9.32 -25.01
N PRO A 177 -5.52 10.16 -24.62
CA PRO A 177 -5.49 10.86 -23.34
C PRO A 177 -5.30 9.94 -22.12
N ILE A 178 -5.87 8.73 -22.16
CA ILE A 178 -5.72 7.76 -21.07
C ILE A 178 -4.30 7.20 -21.04
N ALA A 179 -3.74 6.88 -22.20
CA ALA A 179 -2.37 6.39 -22.29
C ALA A 179 -1.36 7.43 -21.77
N GLU A 180 -1.54 8.69 -22.12
CA GLU A 180 -0.73 9.81 -21.62
C GLU A 180 -0.87 9.99 -20.11
N GLU A 181 -2.08 9.83 -19.58
CA GLU A 181 -2.35 9.91 -18.14
C GLU A 181 -1.74 8.74 -17.36
N ILE A 182 -1.90 7.51 -17.85
CA ILE A 182 -1.27 6.33 -17.27
C ILE A 182 0.25 6.52 -17.30
N HIS A 183 0.82 6.94 -18.43
CA HIS A 183 2.25 7.26 -18.54
C HIS A 183 2.69 8.28 -17.48
N ARG A 184 1.99 9.41 -17.36
CA ARG A 184 2.28 10.49 -16.40
C ARG A 184 2.28 9.99 -14.96
N ILE A 185 1.30 9.16 -14.60
CA ILE A 185 1.05 8.73 -13.23
C ILE A 185 1.96 7.56 -12.84
N THR A 186 2.27 6.66 -13.76
CA THR A 186 2.99 5.40 -13.48
C THR A 186 4.46 5.44 -13.85
N GLY A 187 4.89 6.41 -14.65
CA GLY A 187 6.23 6.45 -15.24
C GLY A 187 6.50 5.32 -16.25
N LEU A 188 5.47 4.56 -16.67
CA LEU A 188 5.59 3.53 -17.71
C LEU A 188 6.09 4.15 -18.99
N GLY A 189 7.14 3.65 -19.65
CA GLY A 189 7.65 4.19 -20.90
C GLY A 189 6.60 4.15 -22.03
N GLN A 190 6.78 4.95 -23.08
CA GLN A 190 5.87 4.92 -24.25
C GLN A 190 5.78 3.54 -24.92
N THR A 191 6.83 2.71 -24.77
CA THR A 191 6.89 1.33 -25.26
C THR A 191 6.17 0.33 -24.37
N ASP A 192 5.86 0.70 -23.14
CA ASP A 192 5.27 -0.22 -22.16
C ASP A 192 3.75 -0.30 -22.34
N LEU A 193 3.13 0.56 -23.15
CA LEU A 193 1.69 0.61 -23.38
C LEU A 193 1.34 0.58 -24.87
N THR A 194 0.81 -0.55 -25.32
CA THR A 194 0.22 -0.71 -26.65
C THR A 194 -1.22 -0.18 -26.63
N VAL A 195 -1.52 0.86 -27.40
CA VAL A 195 -2.90 1.39 -27.53
C VAL A 195 -3.61 0.70 -28.70
N PHE A 196 -4.80 0.16 -28.45
CA PHE A 196 -5.63 -0.42 -29.50
C PHE A 196 -6.38 0.69 -30.25
N ALA A 197 -6.33 0.66 -31.57
CA ALA A 197 -7.08 1.60 -32.40
C ALA A 197 -8.59 1.37 -32.20
N ARG A 198 -9.31 2.35 -31.63
CA ARG A 198 -10.79 2.30 -31.65
C ARG A 198 -11.28 2.68 -33.04
N SER A 199 -12.13 1.82 -33.61
CA SER A 199 -13.05 2.22 -34.67
C SER A 199 -13.87 3.43 -34.20
N SER A 200 -13.92 4.46 -35.02
CA SER A 200 -14.55 5.75 -34.74
C SER A 200 -16.04 5.59 -34.39
N ALA A 201 -16.38 5.57 -33.10
CA ALA A 201 -17.76 5.78 -32.65
C ALA A 201 -17.93 7.25 -32.23
N ARG A 202 -18.99 7.89 -32.75
CA ARG A 202 -19.29 9.32 -32.57
C ARG A 202 -19.29 9.73 -31.09
N PRO A 203 -18.74 10.90 -30.73
CA PRO A 203 -18.81 11.42 -29.37
C PRO A 203 -20.26 11.80 -29.04
N TRP A 204 -20.86 11.11 -28.07
CA TRP A 204 -22.09 11.57 -27.43
C TRP A 204 -21.74 12.67 -26.42
N LEU A 205 -22.39 13.82 -26.54
CA LEU A 205 -22.37 14.90 -25.54
C LEU A 205 -23.05 14.40 -24.26
N ALA A 206 -22.27 13.86 -23.33
CA ALA A 206 -22.73 13.52 -21.99
C ALA A 206 -21.74 14.05 -20.94
N LYS A 207 -21.51 15.37 -20.94
CA LYS A 207 -20.75 16.03 -19.86
C LYS A 207 -21.50 16.04 -18.52
N ASP A 208 -22.84 16.06 -18.55
CA ASP A 208 -23.65 16.25 -17.34
C ASP A 208 -23.98 14.96 -16.57
N ALA A 209 -24.06 13.81 -17.25
CA ALA A 209 -24.37 12.54 -16.60
C ALA A 209 -23.18 11.99 -15.80
N LEU A 210 -21.95 12.16 -16.32
CA LEU A 210 -20.72 11.68 -15.68
C LEU A 210 -20.41 12.44 -14.38
N GLN A 211 -20.63 13.76 -14.38
CA GLN A 211 -20.39 14.63 -13.22
C GLN A 211 -21.37 14.34 -12.06
N THR A 212 -22.61 14.00 -12.40
CA THR A 212 -23.65 13.63 -11.42
C THR A 212 -23.40 12.23 -10.84
N GLN A 213 -22.79 11.32 -11.61
CA GLN A 213 -22.41 9.98 -11.17
C GLN A 213 -21.09 9.98 -10.37
N GLN A 214 -20.15 10.88 -10.68
CA GLN A 214 -18.90 11.10 -9.94
C GLN A 214 -19.12 11.54 -8.48
N ARG A 215 -20.16 12.35 -8.21
CA ARG A 215 -20.58 12.67 -6.82
C ARG A 215 -21.11 11.47 -6.02
N ARG A 216 -21.36 10.34 -6.69
CA ARG A 216 -21.79 9.07 -6.09
C ARG A 216 -20.78 7.93 -6.28
N LEU A 217 -19.58 8.21 -6.81
CA LEU A 217 -18.50 7.24 -6.77
C LEU A 217 -18.02 7.20 -5.33
N MET A 218 -18.41 6.16 -4.61
CA MET A 218 -17.80 5.83 -3.34
C MET A 218 -16.40 5.31 -3.68
N PRO A 219 -15.33 6.00 -3.30
CA PRO A 219 -14.01 5.37 -3.32
C PRO A 219 -14.08 4.13 -2.42
N ASP A 220 -13.06 3.28 -2.41
CA ASP A 220 -12.94 2.28 -1.36
C ASP A 220 -12.61 2.95 0.01
N LEU A 221 -13.43 3.94 0.40
CA LEU A 221 -13.45 4.59 1.72
C LEU A 221 -14.21 3.75 2.73
N THR A 222 -14.89 2.69 2.28
CA THR A 222 -15.43 1.70 3.21
C THR A 222 -14.32 0.70 3.51
N SER A 223 -13.49 1.07 4.47
CA SER A 223 -12.70 0.10 5.23
C SER A 223 -13.60 -1.12 5.51
N PRO A 224 -13.25 -2.34 5.06
CA PRO A 224 -13.90 -3.52 5.60
C PRO A 224 -13.83 -3.42 7.12
N SER A 225 -14.93 -3.75 7.80
CA SER A 225 -15.02 -3.72 9.26
C SER A 225 -13.74 -4.27 9.86
N SER A 226 -12.94 -3.37 10.46
CA SER A 226 -11.64 -3.59 11.10
C SER A 226 -11.22 -5.07 11.20
N GLY A 227 -10.24 -5.48 10.40
CA GLY A 227 -9.72 -6.83 10.42
C GLY A 227 -8.47 -6.98 9.57
N VAL A 228 -7.50 -7.75 10.08
CA VAL A 228 -6.30 -8.13 9.32
C VAL A 228 -6.73 -8.95 8.11
N GLU A 229 -6.28 -8.57 6.92
CA GLU A 229 -6.54 -9.30 5.69
C GLU A 229 -5.96 -10.71 5.78
N ARG A 230 -6.76 -11.70 5.36
CA ARG A 230 -6.31 -13.07 5.18
C ARG A 230 -6.17 -13.34 3.69
N TRP A 231 -4.94 -13.49 3.24
CA TRP A 231 -4.65 -13.77 1.84
C TRP A 231 -4.73 -15.25 1.54
N SER A 232 -5.16 -15.58 0.33
CA SER A 232 -5.11 -16.96 -0.17
C SER A 232 -3.66 -17.42 -0.35
N PRO A 233 -3.39 -18.74 -0.41
CA PRO A 233 -2.04 -19.24 -0.69
C PRO A 233 -1.45 -18.68 -1.99
N GLY A 234 -2.27 -18.55 -3.05
CA GLY A 234 -1.82 -17.95 -4.31
C GLY A 234 -1.45 -16.46 -4.17
N GLN A 235 -2.21 -15.71 -3.37
CA GLN A 235 -1.88 -14.31 -3.09
C GLN A 235 -0.63 -14.17 -2.22
N LEU A 236 -0.40 -15.08 -1.26
CA LEU A 236 0.84 -15.12 -0.49
C LEU A 236 2.04 -15.44 -1.38
N GLU A 237 1.91 -16.42 -2.29
CA GLU A 237 3.00 -16.80 -3.18
C GLU A 237 3.44 -15.64 -4.10
N ARG A 238 2.53 -14.73 -4.48
CA ARG A 238 2.88 -13.50 -5.21
C ARG A 238 3.81 -12.55 -4.46
N HIS A 239 3.81 -12.63 -3.13
CA HIS A 239 4.68 -11.85 -2.26
C HIS A 239 5.98 -12.59 -1.96
N ARG A 240 6.12 -13.84 -2.41
CA ARG A 240 7.35 -14.59 -2.23
C ARG A 240 8.48 -13.91 -2.98
N VAL A 241 9.60 -13.82 -2.29
CA VAL A 241 10.85 -13.29 -2.81
C VAL A 241 11.90 -14.38 -2.69
N VAL A 242 12.68 -14.52 -3.75
CA VAL A 242 13.80 -15.46 -3.83
C VAL A 242 15.08 -14.67 -3.96
N ILE A 243 16.18 -15.23 -3.49
CA ILE A 243 17.51 -14.66 -3.67
C ILE A 243 18.18 -15.44 -4.82
N ASP A 244 18.67 -14.72 -5.84
CA ASP A 244 19.38 -15.33 -6.96
C ASP A 244 20.82 -15.72 -6.60
N ASP A 245 21.50 -16.41 -7.52
CA ASP A 245 22.87 -16.91 -7.31
C ASP A 245 23.89 -15.76 -7.09
N GLU A 246 23.53 -14.52 -7.42
CA GLU A 246 24.33 -13.32 -7.14
C GLU A 246 23.94 -12.62 -5.83
N GLY A 247 23.07 -13.22 -5.02
CA GLY A 247 22.63 -12.65 -3.74
C GLY A 247 21.62 -11.50 -3.89
N ARG A 248 20.93 -11.37 -5.03
CA ARG A 248 19.95 -10.31 -5.28
C ARG A 248 18.53 -10.79 -5.05
N PHE A 249 17.72 -9.94 -4.45
CA PHE A 249 16.30 -10.17 -4.19
C PHE A 249 15.50 -10.08 -5.50
N ARG A 250 14.74 -11.14 -5.79
CA ARG A 250 13.86 -11.28 -6.96
C ARG A 250 12.43 -11.55 -6.53
N THR A 251 11.48 -10.91 -7.20
CA THR A 251 10.08 -11.35 -7.09
C THR A 251 9.91 -12.74 -7.70
N ILE A 252 8.91 -13.48 -7.24
CA ILE A 252 8.67 -14.86 -7.65
C ILE A 252 8.47 -15.05 -9.17
N ASP A 253 8.08 -13.99 -9.89
CA ASP A 253 7.97 -13.98 -11.34
C ASP A 253 9.33 -13.83 -12.06
N GLY A 254 10.44 -13.67 -11.33
CA GLY A 254 11.80 -13.43 -11.82
C GLY A 254 12.17 -11.95 -11.95
N GLY A 255 11.27 -11.02 -11.59
CA GLY A 255 11.56 -9.59 -11.59
C GLY A 255 12.56 -9.18 -10.50
N VAL A 256 13.22 -8.04 -10.68
CA VAL A 256 14.06 -7.44 -9.62
C VAL A 256 13.15 -6.88 -8.52
N LEU A 257 13.46 -7.15 -7.25
CA LEU A 257 12.78 -6.48 -6.14
C LEU A 257 13.30 -5.04 -6.01
N ASP A 258 12.39 -4.10 -5.84
CA ASP A 258 12.71 -2.71 -5.58
C ASP A 258 11.63 -2.09 -4.69
N THR A 259 12.05 -1.40 -3.64
CA THR A 259 11.17 -0.85 -2.61
C THR A 259 11.02 0.67 -2.69
N ARG A 260 11.52 1.34 -3.74
CA ARG A 260 11.40 2.81 -3.89
C ARG A 260 9.95 3.29 -3.85
N MET A 261 9.02 2.47 -4.36
CA MET A 261 7.58 2.74 -4.36
C MET A 261 6.85 2.18 -3.14
N ALA A 262 7.57 1.65 -2.15
CA ALA A 262 6.95 1.09 -0.96
C ALA A 262 6.30 2.19 -0.11
N THR A 263 5.04 1.95 0.23
CA THR A 263 4.22 2.81 1.11
C THR A 263 4.01 2.18 2.47
N ALA A 264 4.83 1.18 2.81
CA ALA A 264 4.65 0.36 3.99
C ALA A 264 5.00 1.06 5.31
N SER A 265 5.72 2.19 5.24
CA SER A 265 6.00 3.05 6.39
C SER A 265 5.28 4.38 6.24
N TRP A 266 4.77 4.90 7.35
CA TRP A 266 4.26 6.28 7.40
C TRP A 266 5.41 7.30 7.35
N ARG A 267 6.64 6.91 7.70
CA ARG A 267 7.81 7.81 7.66
C ARG A 267 8.11 8.21 6.22
N PRO A 268 8.31 9.50 5.93
CA PRO A 268 8.58 9.96 4.58
C PRO A 268 9.90 9.39 4.03
N ASN A 269 9.89 9.01 2.76
CA ASN A 269 11.05 8.50 2.02
C ASN A 269 11.73 7.28 2.68
N ALA A 270 10.97 6.53 3.48
CA ALA A 270 11.50 5.34 4.12
C ALA A 270 11.77 4.22 3.11
N GLU A 271 11.01 4.13 2.00
CA GLU A 271 11.15 3.05 1.00
C GLU A 271 11.19 1.65 1.66
N LEU A 272 10.54 1.52 2.82
CA LEU A 272 10.55 0.31 3.63
C LEU A 272 9.33 -0.51 3.25
N ALA A 273 9.59 -1.78 2.91
CA ALA A 273 8.59 -2.80 2.66
C ALA A 273 8.49 -3.73 3.89
N LEU A 274 7.30 -4.26 4.16
CA LEU A 274 7.15 -5.30 5.19
C LEU A 274 7.79 -6.59 4.68
N PHE A 275 8.49 -7.31 5.55
CA PHE A 275 8.91 -8.67 5.25
C PHE A 275 8.65 -9.62 6.42
N ILE A 276 8.42 -10.89 6.09
CA ILE A 276 8.57 -12.00 7.01
C ILE A 276 9.53 -13.03 6.43
N LEU A 277 10.21 -13.73 7.33
CA LEU A 277 10.96 -14.94 7.05
C LEU A 277 10.22 -16.09 7.73
N ASP A 278 9.73 -17.05 6.95
CA ASP A 278 9.05 -18.22 7.51
C ASP A 278 10.06 -19.21 8.14
N PRO A 279 9.59 -20.23 8.90
CA PRO A 279 10.47 -21.23 9.51
C PRO A 279 11.27 -22.09 8.52
N HIS A 280 10.98 -22.02 7.22
CA HIS A 280 11.66 -22.75 6.15
C HIS A 280 12.69 -21.89 5.40
N GLY A 281 12.87 -20.63 5.80
CA GLY A 281 13.80 -19.71 5.14
C GLY A 281 13.20 -18.96 3.94
N ASN A 282 11.88 -19.01 3.73
CA ASN A 282 11.24 -18.28 2.65
C ASN A 282 10.95 -16.83 3.04
N PHE A 283 11.34 -15.90 2.17
CA PHE A 283 11.00 -14.49 2.30
C PHE A 283 9.67 -14.17 1.64
N TYR A 284 8.83 -13.42 2.35
CA TYR A 284 7.65 -12.78 1.77
C TYR A 284 7.73 -11.28 2.03
N VAL A 285 7.55 -10.48 0.99
CA VAL A 285 7.70 -9.02 1.04
C VAL A 285 6.47 -8.36 0.45
N SER A 286 5.89 -7.40 1.18
CA SER A 286 4.87 -6.48 0.63
C SER A 286 5.36 -5.05 0.64
N LEU A 287 5.28 -4.41 -0.54
CA LEU A 287 5.59 -3.00 -0.72
C LEU A 287 4.52 -2.09 -0.10
N ARG A 288 3.34 -2.63 0.20
CA ARG A 288 2.22 -1.87 0.75
C ARG A 288 1.96 -2.31 2.19
N ARG A 289 1.78 -1.33 3.07
CA ARG A 289 1.12 -1.52 4.36
C ARG A 289 -0.13 -0.69 4.33
N VAL A 290 -1.20 -1.28 4.80
CA VAL A 290 -2.42 -0.55 5.13
C VAL A 290 -2.63 -0.81 6.61
N VAL A 291 -2.42 0.21 7.44
CA VAL A 291 -2.57 0.10 8.89
C VAL A 291 -3.98 -0.43 9.17
N SER A 292 -4.07 -1.47 10.01
CA SER A 292 -5.26 -2.27 10.34
C SER A 292 -5.68 -3.37 9.35
N ARG A 293 -5.09 -3.44 8.15
CA ARG A 293 -5.44 -4.40 7.09
C ARG A 293 -4.27 -5.30 6.68
N VAL A 294 -3.15 -4.74 6.27
CA VAL A 294 -1.98 -5.50 5.82
C VAL A 294 -0.86 -5.35 6.85
N HIS A 295 -0.53 -6.46 7.49
CA HIS A 295 0.52 -6.56 8.51
C HIS A 295 1.47 -7.72 8.21
N HIS A 296 2.54 -7.86 8.98
CA HIS A 296 3.40 -9.06 8.95
C HIS A 296 2.60 -10.37 9.08
N SER A 297 1.56 -10.38 9.91
CA SER A 297 0.69 -11.55 10.09
C SER A 297 -0.17 -11.85 8.85
N THR A 298 -0.40 -10.86 7.97
CA THR A 298 -1.00 -11.10 6.66
C THR A 298 -0.06 -11.94 5.81
N LEU A 299 1.25 -11.60 5.78
CA LEU A 299 2.28 -12.29 5.01
C LEU A 299 2.59 -13.71 5.49
N SER A 300 2.30 -14.02 6.75
CA SER A 300 2.46 -15.37 7.32
C SER A 300 1.16 -16.19 7.32
N GLY A 301 0.03 -15.61 6.89
CA GLY A 301 -1.28 -16.22 7.08
C GLY A 301 -1.67 -16.42 8.56
N GLY A 302 -1.05 -15.66 9.46
CA GLY A 302 -1.20 -15.79 10.92
C GLY A 302 -0.31 -16.87 11.55
N GLY A 303 0.56 -17.51 10.77
CA GLY A 303 1.49 -18.54 11.25
C GLY A 303 2.71 -17.99 12.01
N PRO A 304 3.53 -18.88 12.59
CA PRO A 304 4.81 -18.51 13.16
C PRO A 304 5.79 -18.04 12.09
N VAL A 305 6.72 -17.16 12.47
CA VAL A 305 7.78 -16.64 11.61
C VAL A 305 9.12 -16.79 12.33
N ALA A 306 10.20 -17.02 11.59
CA ALA A 306 11.56 -17.02 12.13
C ALA A 306 12.03 -15.60 12.44
N ALA A 307 11.71 -14.66 11.55
CA ALA A 307 11.96 -13.24 11.71
C ALA A 307 10.90 -12.43 10.95
N ALA A 308 10.71 -11.17 11.34
CA ALA A 308 9.84 -10.24 10.67
C ALA A 308 10.30 -8.81 10.91
N GLY A 309 10.03 -7.92 9.97
CA GLY A 309 10.36 -6.52 10.12
C GLY A 309 10.16 -5.73 8.83
N GLU A 310 10.98 -4.72 8.61
CA GLU A 310 10.94 -3.92 7.39
C GLU A 310 12.28 -3.99 6.67
N LEU A 311 12.27 -3.96 5.34
CA LEU A 311 13.48 -3.95 4.53
C LEU A 311 13.43 -2.88 3.45
N ARG A 312 14.61 -2.40 3.06
CA ARG A 312 14.80 -1.54 1.88
C ARG A 312 15.68 -2.27 0.89
N VAL A 313 15.20 -2.41 -0.34
CA VAL A 313 15.94 -3.04 -1.44
C VAL A 313 15.91 -2.12 -2.66
N ARG A 314 17.04 -1.94 -3.32
CA ARG A 314 17.14 -1.22 -4.59
C ARG A 314 17.86 -2.07 -5.62
N ASP A 315 17.26 -2.21 -6.78
CA ASP A 315 17.80 -3.02 -7.87
C ASP A 315 18.23 -4.44 -7.40
N GLY A 316 17.47 -5.03 -6.45
CA GLY A 316 17.73 -6.35 -5.88
C GLY A 316 18.75 -6.38 -4.73
N HIS A 317 19.43 -5.27 -4.42
CA HIS A 317 20.38 -5.18 -3.31
C HIS A 317 19.72 -4.74 -2.02
N LEU A 318 19.93 -5.48 -0.94
CA LEU A 318 19.49 -5.11 0.41
C LEU A 318 20.30 -3.91 0.91
N LEU A 319 19.62 -2.88 1.39
CA LEU A 319 20.22 -1.63 1.87
C LEU A 319 19.92 -1.34 3.33
N ALA A 320 18.74 -1.74 3.82
CA ALA A 320 18.36 -1.54 5.20
C ALA A 320 17.46 -2.66 5.70
N LEU A 321 17.54 -2.93 7.00
CA LEU A 321 16.77 -3.95 7.69
C LEU A 321 16.38 -3.46 9.08
N THR A 322 15.13 -3.68 9.45
CA THR A 322 14.62 -3.44 10.81
C THR A 322 13.93 -4.70 11.32
N ASP A 323 13.73 -4.78 12.63
CA ASP A 323 12.96 -5.85 13.27
C ASP A 323 11.55 -5.34 13.72
N HIS A 324 11.11 -4.22 13.13
CA HIS A 324 9.85 -3.55 13.46
C HIS A 324 8.64 -4.33 12.93
N SER A 325 8.23 -5.38 13.63
CA SER A 325 7.23 -6.35 13.17
C SER A 325 5.90 -6.39 13.94
N GLY A 326 5.67 -5.40 14.82
CA GLY A 326 4.39 -5.19 15.48
C GLY A 326 3.98 -6.35 16.40
N HIS A 327 3.20 -7.30 15.86
CA HIS A 327 2.68 -8.46 16.60
C HIS A 327 3.66 -9.62 16.73
N TYR A 328 4.76 -9.61 15.97
CA TYR A 328 5.89 -10.50 16.20
C TYR A 328 6.92 -9.72 17.03
N PRO A 329 7.06 -10.01 18.33
CA PRO A 329 8.08 -9.34 19.14
C PRO A 329 9.45 -9.78 18.64
N PRO A 330 10.34 -8.83 18.26
CA PRO A 330 11.66 -9.19 17.80
C PRO A 330 12.54 -9.65 18.96
N THR A 331 13.44 -10.60 18.68
CA THR A 331 14.44 -11.12 19.61
C THR A 331 15.81 -11.10 18.95
N ARG A 332 16.89 -11.07 19.72
CA ARG A 332 18.27 -11.16 19.19
C ARG A 332 18.49 -12.45 18.42
N SER A 333 17.88 -13.56 18.86
CA SER A 333 17.97 -14.83 18.16
C SER A 333 17.24 -14.80 16.81
N SER A 334 16.04 -14.21 16.73
CA SER A 334 15.36 -13.97 15.45
C SER A 334 16.18 -13.11 14.51
N ASN A 335 16.81 -12.05 15.02
CA ASN A 335 17.67 -11.18 14.23
C ASN A 335 18.92 -11.91 13.75
N GLN A 336 19.52 -12.76 14.58
CA GLN A 336 20.65 -13.59 14.15
C GLN A 336 20.25 -14.60 13.08
N ILE A 337 19.13 -15.30 13.24
CA ILE A 337 18.58 -16.23 12.24
C ILE A 337 18.40 -15.53 10.90
N LEU A 338 17.87 -14.31 10.91
CA LEU A 338 17.68 -13.51 9.70
C LEU A 338 19.01 -13.17 9.01
N ILE A 339 20.01 -12.70 9.75
CA ILE A 339 21.32 -12.37 9.18
C ILE A 339 22.03 -13.62 8.65
N ASP A 340 22.00 -14.72 9.40
CA ASP A 340 22.60 -16.00 9.01
C ASP A 340 21.96 -16.51 7.72
N GLU A 341 20.63 -16.44 7.63
CA GLU A 341 19.88 -16.89 6.46
C GLU A 341 20.19 -16.05 5.21
N LEU A 342 20.28 -14.72 5.36
CA LEU A 342 20.68 -13.81 4.28
C LEU A 342 22.09 -14.12 3.78
N GLN A 343 23.05 -14.29 4.68
CA GLN A 343 24.44 -14.60 4.33
C GLN A 343 24.56 -15.99 3.70
N ARG A 344 23.82 -16.98 4.20
CA ARG A 344 23.74 -18.33 3.64
C ARG A 344 23.21 -18.34 2.21
N GLN A 345 22.27 -17.44 1.89
CA GLN A 345 21.75 -17.24 0.54
C GLN A 345 22.61 -16.30 -0.33
N GLY A 346 23.78 -15.87 0.13
CA GLY A 346 24.74 -15.07 -0.65
C GLY A 346 24.49 -13.57 -0.65
N VAL A 347 23.56 -13.06 0.19
CA VAL A 347 23.31 -11.62 0.30
C VAL A 347 24.47 -10.94 1.02
N THR A 348 24.97 -9.85 0.44
CA THR A 348 25.99 -9.00 1.09
C THR A 348 25.33 -8.17 2.19
N THR A 349 25.80 -8.30 3.44
CA THR A 349 25.24 -7.58 4.60
C THR A 349 26.17 -6.53 5.22
N THR A 350 27.40 -6.35 4.71
CA THR A 350 28.42 -5.48 5.30
C THR A 350 28.01 -4.01 5.38
N ASP A 351 27.33 -3.50 4.34
CA ASP A 351 26.90 -2.09 4.25
C ASP A 351 25.39 -1.91 4.48
N VAL A 352 24.72 -2.94 5.02
CA VAL A 352 23.28 -2.88 5.31
C VAL A 352 23.07 -2.09 6.60
N LEU A 353 22.23 -1.05 6.53
CA LEU A 353 21.81 -0.30 7.71
C LEU A 353 20.85 -1.13 8.54
N VAL A 354 21.18 -1.37 9.81
CA VAL A 354 20.37 -2.17 10.71
C VAL A 354 19.80 -1.31 11.84
N ASP A 355 18.48 -1.38 12.03
CA ASP A 355 17.76 -0.73 13.14
C ASP A 355 16.94 -1.80 13.88
N PHE A 356 17.57 -2.44 14.87
CA PHE A 356 16.97 -3.51 15.65
C PHE A 356 16.56 -3.01 17.04
N ALA A 357 15.27 -3.13 17.33
CA ALA A 357 14.65 -2.79 18.60
C ALA A 357 14.71 -3.94 19.63
N ALA A 358 15.06 -5.17 19.22
CA ALA A 358 15.18 -6.31 20.11
C ALA A 358 16.18 -6.04 21.26
N THR A 359 15.70 -6.11 22.49
CA THR A 359 16.53 -5.91 23.69
C THR A 359 17.12 -7.21 24.22
N GLU A 360 16.39 -8.33 24.06
CA GLU A 360 16.73 -9.68 24.54
C GLU A 360 17.11 -10.65 23.43
#